data_AF-G8HKS0-F1
#
_entry.id   AF-G8HKS0-F1
#
_cell.length_a   1.000
_cell.length_b   1.000
_cell.length_c   1.000
_cell.angle_alpha   90.00
_cell.angle_beta   90.00
_cell.angle_gamma   90.00
#
_symmetry.space_group_name_H-M   'P 1'
#
loop_
_entity.id
_entity.type
_entity.pdbx_description
1 polymer ?
#
loop_
_entity_poly.entity_id
_entity_poly.type
_entity_poly.pdbx_seq_one_letter_code
_entity_poly.pdbx_strand_id
1 'polypeptide(L)'
;MEPAKTIHNNVKYSPIFLAIFVLILASALSSANAKIHEHEFVVEATPVKRLCKTHNSITVNGQYPGPTLEINNGDTLVVKVTNKARYNVTIHWYNIKLAS
;
A
#
# COMPACT_ATOMS: atom_id res chain seq x y z
N MET A 1 31.41 63.47 -22.54
CA MET A 1 30.91 62.49 -21.56
C MET A 1 29.68 61.86 -22.19
N GLU A 2 29.84 60.66 -22.76
CA GLU A 2 28.79 59.94 -23.49
C GLU A 2 28.11 58.94 -22.54
N PRO A 3 26.78 58.79 -22.53
CA PRO A 3 26.12 57.89 -21.59
C PRO A 3 26.37 56.43 -21.95
N ALA A 4 26.73 55.63 -20.96
CA ALA A 4 26.92 54.18 -21.10
C ALA A 4 25.62 53.51 -21.56
N LYS A 5 25.68 52.77 -22.67
CA LYS A 5 24.56 52.03 -23.23
C LYS A 5 24.31 50.77 -22.40
N THR A 6 23.24 50.76 -21.61
CA THR A 6 22.82 49.58 -20.85
C THR A 6 22.45 48.44 -21.81
N ILE A 7 23.25 47.37 -21.81
CA ILE A 7 22.97 46.15 -22.59
C ILE A 7 21.95 45.32 -21.82
N HIS A 8 20.70 45.35 -22.25
CA HIS A 8 19.69 44.40 -21.77
C HIS A 8 19.90 43.04 -22.46
N ASN A 9 20.57 42.12 -21.75
CA ASN A 9 20.69 40.72 -22.16
C ASN A 9 19.31 40.04 -22.08
N ASN A 10 18.58 40.04 -23.19
CA ASN A 10 17.34 39.28 -23.32
C ASN A 10 17.68 37.84 -23.69
N VAL A 11 17.92 37.00 -22.68
CA VAL A 11 18.02 35.55 -22.88
C VAL A 11 16.64 35.06 -23.34
N LYS A 12 16.48 34.81 -24.64
CA LYS A 12 15.23 34.29 -25.22
C LYS A 12 15.21 32.77 -25.03
N TYR A 13 14.52 32.30 -24.00
CA TYR A 13 14.28 30.87 -23.84
C TYR A 13 13.34 30.38 -24.94
N SER A 14 13.75 29.33 -25.67
CA SER A 14 12.86 28.70 -26.66
C SER A 14 11.69 28.04 -25.93
N PRO A 15 10.43 28.27 -26.35
CA PRO A 15 9.26 27.65 -25.72
C PRO A 15 9.31 26.12 -25.76
N ILE A 16 10.04 25.55 -26.75
CA ILE A 16 10.23 24.12 -26.90
C ILE A 16 11.08 23.55 -25.75
N PHE A 17 12.17 24.22 -25.37
CA PHE A 17 13.01 23.76 -24.27
C PHE A 17 12.26 23.80 -22.93
N LEU A 18 11.43 24.83 -22.71
CA LEU A 18 10.59 24.92 -21.53
C LEU A 18 9.52 23.81 -21.51
N ALA A 19 8.87 23.54 -22.64
CA ALA A 19 7.86 22.48 -22.75
C ALA A 19 8.46 21.09 -22.49
N ILE A 20 9.64 20.80 -23.05
CA ILE A 20 10.36 19.54 -22.81
C ILE A 20 10.75 19.41 -21.34
N PHE A 21 11.24 20.49 -20.72
CA PHE A 21 11.59 20.49 -19.30
C PHE A 21 10.37 20.21 -18.40
N VAL A 22 9.22 20.83 -18.68
CA VAL A 22 7.96 20.59 -17.96
C VAL A 22 7.49 19.15 -18.14
N LEU A 23 7.60 18.58 -19.35
CA LEU A 23 7.22 17.19 -19.61
C LEU A 23 8.08 16.19 -18.84
N ILE A 24 9.41 16.40 -18.82
CA ILE A 24 10.34 15.56 -18.06
C ILE A 24 10.00 15.65 -16.56
N LEU A 25 9.78 16.86 -16.03
CA LEU A 25 9.43 17.06 -14.62
C LEU A 25 8.10 16.39 -14.25
N ALA A 26 7.07 16.51 -15.09
CA ALA A 26 5.77 15.87 -14.89
C ALA A 26 5.88 14.34 -14.89
N SER A 27 6.71 13.78 -15.77
CA SER A 27 6.95 12.34 -15.83
C SER A 27 7.69 11.82 -14.59
N ALA A 28 8.65 12.57 -14.05
CA ALA A 28 9.37 12.22 -12.84
C ALA A 28 8.46 12.20 -11.59
N LEU A 29 7.44 13.07 -11.56
CA LEU A 29 6.47 13.18 -10.45
C LEU A 29 5.37 12.09 -10.46
N SER A 30 5.21 11.35 -11.56
CA SER A 30 4.10 10.38 -11.73
C SER A 30 4.39 8.97 -11.19
N SER A 31 5.43 8.78 -10.39
CA SER A 31 5.81 7.45 -9.89
C SER A 31 5.00 7.07 -8.65
N ALA A 32 3.96 6.25 -8.82
CA ALA A 32 3.25 5.60 -7.71
C ALA A 32 3.91 4.23 -7.43
N ASN A 33 4.50 4.08 -6.23
CA ASN A 33 5.08 2.80 -5.79
C ASN A 33 4.07 2.09 -4.89
N ALA A 34 3.41 1.06 -5.42
CA ALA A 34 2.58 0.15 -4.62
C ALA A 34 3.47 -0.85 -3.87
N LYS A 35 3.25 -0.99 -2.56
CA LYS A 35 3.96 -1.97 -1.73
C LYS A 35 3.22 -3.31 -1.73
N ILE A 36 3.98 -4.40 -1.65
CA ILE A 36 3.43 -5.74 -1.39
C ILE A 36 3.57 -6.04 0.11
N HIS A 37 2.47 -6.44 0.75
CA HIS A 37 2.42 -6.91 2.13
C HIS A 37 2.14 -8.40 2.13
N GLU A 38 3.07 -9.19 2.63
CA GLU A 38 2.95 -10.65 2.71
C GLU A 38 2.68 -11.09 4.14
N HIS A 39 1.68 -11.94 4.33
CA HIS A 39 1.32 -12.48 5.63
C HIS A 39 1.07 -13.99 5.56
N GLU A 40 1.40 -14.69 6.63
CA GLU A 40 1.06 -16.10 6.82
C GLU A 40 0.00 -16.25 7.90
N PHE A 41 -1.09 -16.90 7.54
CA PHE A 41 -2.23 -17.19 8.41
C PHE A 41 -2.28 -18.69 8.67
N VAL A 42 -1.96 -19.09 9.88
CA VAL A 42 -2.19 -20.44 10.39
C VAL A 42 -3.55 -20.45 11.07
N VAL A 43 -4.54 -21.11 10.46
CA VAL A 43 -5.87 -21.25 11.04
C VAL A 43 -5.89 -22.48 11.93
N GLU A 44 -6.14 -22.30 13.22
CA GLU A 44 -6.05 -23.39 14.20
C GLU A 44 -7.07 -23.24 15.33
N ALA A 45 -7.29 -24.32 16.09
CA ALA A 45 -8.10 -24.28 17.29
C ALA A 45 -7.25 -23.86 18.49
N THR A 46 -7.65 -22.80 19.19
CA THR A 46 -6.91 -22.25 20.34
C THR A 46 -7.83 -22.04 21.54
N PRO A 47 -7.41 -22.37 22.78
CA PRO A 47 -8.17 -22.02 23.97
C PRO A 47 -8.29 -20.51 24.13
N VAL A 48 -9.52 -19.98 24.14
CA VAL A 48 -9.82 -18.55 24.33
C VAL A 48 -10.71 -18.39 25.56
N LYS A 49 -10.35 -17.47 26.46
CA LYS A 49 -11.13 -17.15 27.66
C LYS A 49 -12.01 -15.93 27.43
N ARG A 50 -13.33 -16.09 27.52
CA ARG A 50 -14.34 -15.02 27.39
C ARG A 50 -15.39 -15.17 28.49
N LEU A 51 -15.79 -14.06 29.11
CA LEU A 51 -16.84 -14.04 30.15
C LEU A 51 -16.63 -15.13 31.22
N CYS A 52 -15.39 -15.28 31.70
CA CYS A 52 -14.96 -16.28 32.67
C CYS A 52 -15.03 -17.76 32.23
N LYS A 53 -15.30 -18.06 30.95
CA LYS A 53 -15.27 -19.43 30.39
C LYS A 53 -14.17 -19.57 29.35
N THR A 54 -13.52 -20.74 29.30
CA THR A 54 -12.50 -21.07 28.30
C THR A 54 -13.06 -22.08 27.31
N HIS A 55 -12.99 -21.78 26.02
CA HIS A 55 -13.43 -22.66 24.94
C HIS A 55 -12.40 -22.63 23.81
N ASN A 56 -12.21 -23.76 23.12
CA ASN A 56 -11.43 -23.78 21.89
C ASN A 56 -12.19 -23.03 20.79
N SER A 57 -11.57 -21.98 20.27
CA SER A 57 -12.09 -21.16 19.17
C SER A 57 -11.16 -21.28 17.98
N ILE A 58 -11.70 -21.15 16.77
CA ILE A 58 -10.87 -21.06 15.56
C ILE A 58 -10.24 -19.66 15.53
N THR A 59 -8.92 -19.60 15.45
CA THR A 59 -8.13 -18.37 15.45
C THR A 59 -7.18 -18.33 14.25
N VAL A 60 -6.58 -17.16 14.02
CA VAL A 60 -5.45 -17.01 13.10
C VAL A 60 -4.20 -16.78 13.95
N ASN A 61 -3.17 -17.61 13.74
CA ASN A 61 -1.89 -17.57 14.44
C ASN A 61 -2.03 -17.65 15.97
N GLY A 62 -3.00 -18.42 16.47
CA GLY A 62 -3.28 -18.55 17.91
C GLY A 62 -3.85 -17.29 18.57
N GLN A 63 -4.15 -16.23 17.82
CA GLN A 63 -4.51 -14.92 18.36
C GLN A 63 -6.03 -14.69 18.38
N TYR A 64 -6.51 -14.09 19.46
CA TYR A 64 -7.90 -13.66 19.61
C TYR A 64 -7.98 -12.25 20.22
N PRO A 65 -8.41 -11.22 19.48
CA PRO A 65 -8.71 -11.23 18.03
C PRO A 65 -7.48 -11.62 17.19
N GLY A 66 -7.71 -12.03 15.94
CA GLY A 66 -6.61 -12.35 15.01
C GLY A 66 -5.73 -11.14 14.69
N PRO A 67 -4.60 -11.34 13.98
CA PRO A 67 -3.67 -10.26 13.67
C PRO A 67 -4.33 -9.18 12.79
N THR A 68 -4.06 -7.92 13.12
CA THR A 68 -4.47 -6.77 12.32
C THR A 68 -3.63 -6.68 11.05
N LEU A 69 -4.27 -6.38 9.92
CA LEU A 69 -3.61 -6.08 8.66
C LEU A 69 -3.66 -4.57 8.42
N GLU A 70 -2.49 -3.94 8.36
CA GLU A 70 -2.35 -2.51 8.08
C GLU A 70 -1.69 -2.34 6.71
N ILE A 71 -2.46 -1.87 5.73
CA ILE A 71 -2.03 -1.71 4.33
C ILE A 71 -2.49 -0.35 3.80
N ASN A 72 -1.76 0.22 2.84
CA ASN A 72 -2.17 1.47 2.20
C ASN A 72 -3.09 1.20 1.01
N ASN A 73 -3.91 2.18 0.65
CA ASN A 73 -4.70 2.10 -0.57
C ASN A 73 -3.77 2.02 -1.81
N GLY A 74 -4.01 1.06 -2.69
CA GLY A 74 -3.18 0.79 -3.86
C GLY A 74 -2.07 -0.23 -3.62
N ASP A 75 -1.82 -0.63 -2.37
CA ASP A 75 -0.90 -1.73 -2.06
C ASP A 75 -1.53 -3.10 -2.41
N THR A 76 -0.68 -4.11 -2.56
CA THR A 76 -1.09 -5.50 -2.74
C THR A 76 -0.93 -6.27 -1.43
N LEU A 77 -1.97 -6.99 -1.03
CA LEU A 77 -1.94 -7.90 0.11
C LEU A 77 -1.89 -9.35 -0.38
N VAL A 78 -0.88 -10.09 0.06
CA VAL A 78 -0.73 -11.53 -0.20
C VAL A 78 -0.84 -12.27 1.13
N VAL A 79 -1.84 -13.14 1.26
CA VAL A 79 -2.04 -13.95 2.46
C VAL A 79 -1.93 -15.43 2.11
N LYS A 80 -0.90 -16.08 2.63
CA LYS A 80 -0.76 -17.54 2.58
C LYS A 80 -1.52 -18.14 3.76
N VAL A 81 -2.51 -18.97 3.46
CA VAL A 81 -3.36 -19.60 4.49
C VAL A 81 -3.01 -21.07 4.63
N THR A 82 -2.68 -21.48 5.85
CA THR A 82 -2.49 -22.88 6.23
C THR A 82 -3.62 -23.29 7.18
N ASN A 83 -4.50 -24.16 6.72
CA ASN A 83 -5.58 -24.69 7.56
C ASN A 83 -5.09 -25.87 8.42
N LYS A 84 -4.93 -25.66 9.73
CA LYS A 84 -4.69 -26.70 10.74
C LYS A 84 -5.93 -27.03 11.57
N ALA A 85 -7.07 -26.40 11.27
CA ALA A 85 -8.32 -26.71 11.92
C ALA A 85 -8.88 -28.06 11.44
N ARG A 86 -9.82 -28.62 12.21
CA ARG A 86 -10.47 -29.91 11.89
C ARG A 86 -11.39 -29.82 10.67
N TYR A 87 -11.88 -28.64 10.33
CA TYR A 87 -12.90 -28.42 9.30
C TYR A 87 -12.36 -27.56 8.15
N ASN A 88 -13.03 -27.64 7.00
CA ASN A 88 -12.73 -26.75 5.88
C ASN A 88 -13.02 -25.30 6.26
N VAL A 89 -12.15 -24.38 5.78
CA VAL A 89 -12.21 -22.96 6.11
C VAL A 89 -12.16 -22.12 4.84
N THR A 90 -12.93 -21.05 4.84
CA THR A 90 -12.86 -19.95 3.86
C THR A 90 -12.55 -18.65 4.58
N ILE A 91 -11.66 -17.82 4.04
CA ILE A 91 -11.39 -16.47 4.55
C ILE A 91 -12.14 -15.46 3.66
N HIS A 92 -12.87 -14.56 4.28
CA HIS A 92 -13.60 -13.49 3.61
C HIS A 92 -13.08 -12.12 4.03
N TRP A 93 -12.78 -11.28 3.06
CA TRP A 93 -12.41 -9.88 3.27
C TRP A 93 -13.66 -9.01 3.27
N TYR A 94 -14.11 -8.60 4.46
CA TYR A 94 -15.28 -7.73 4.58
C TYR A 94 -14.94 -6.31 4.09
N ASN A 95 -15.80 -5.73 3.25
CA ASN A 95 -15.66 -4.38 2.67
C ASN A 95 -14.45 -4.13 1.75
N ILE A 96 -13.80 -5.16 1.21
CA ILE A 96 -12.73 -5.00 0.21
C ILE A 96 -13.30 -5.17 -1.20
N LYS A 97 -12.99 -4.21 -2.08
CA LYS A 97 -13.17 -4.38 -3.54
C LYS A 97 -11.93 -5.09 -4.07
N LEU A 98 -12.12 -6.31 -4.56
CA LEU A 98 -11.04 -7.03 -5.25
C LEU A 98 -10.80 -6.36 -6.61
N ALA A 99 -9.53 -6.22 -6.98
CA ALA A 99 -9.17 -5.78 -8.32
C ALA A 99 -9.74 -6.79 -9.34
N SER A 100 -10.55 -6.29 -10.28
CA SER A 100 -11.19 -7.05 -11.36
C SER A 100 -10.31 -7.12 -12.59
#